data_AF-A0A944C6F0-F1
#
_entry.id   AF-A0A944C6F0-F1
#
_cell.length_a   1.000
_cell.length_b   1.000
_cell.length_c   1.000
_cell.angle_alpha   90.00
_cell.angle_beta   90.00
_cell.angle_gamma   90.00
#
_symmetry.space_group_name_H-M   'P 1'
#
loop_
_entity.id
_entity.type
_entity.pdbx_description
1 polymer ?
#
loop_
_entity_poly.entity_id
_entity_poly.type
_entity_poly.pdbx_seq_one_letter_code
_entity_poly.pdbx_strand_id
1 'polypeptide(L)' 'MSNFSEKIRDLRKRKGVSQAAIAEYLGITKQAYSLYETGKREPDFETLLQLAKYFDTDADS' A
#
# COMPACT_ATOMS: atom_id res chain seq x y z
N MET A 1 14.49 12.29 1.20
CA MET A 1 14.39 11.10 0.33
C MET A 1 13.06 10.45 0.63
N SER A 2 12.17 10.31 -0.35
CA SER A 2 10.82 9.77 -0.14
C SER A 2 10.93 8.28 0.20
N ASN A 3 10.60 7.90 1.43
CA ASN A 3 10.68 6.51 1.85
C ASN A 3 9.51 5.72 1.23
N PHE A 4 9.71 4.45 0.86
CA PHE A 4 8.67 3.63 0.22
C PHE A 4 7.38 3.60 1.07
N SER A 5 7.54 3.51 2.39
CA SER A 5 6.47 3.55 3.40
C SER A 5 5.62 4.82 3.35
N GLU A 6 6.25 5.98 3.15
CA GLU A 6 5.55 7.26 2.99
C GLU A 6 4.77 7.31 1.69
N LYS A 7 5.38 6.83 0.59
CA LYS A 7 4.77 6.84 -0.75
C LYS A 7 3.47 6.02 -0.77
N ILE A 8 3.47 4.80 -0.24
CA ILE A 8 2.27 3.95 -0.23
C ILE A 8 1.17 4.52 0.68
N ARG A 9 1.55 5.18 1.78
CA ARG A 9 0.62 5.84 2.68
C ARG A 9 -0.07 7.03 2.00
N ASP A 10 0.69 7.81 1.24
CA ASP A 10 0.17 8.95 0.51
C ASP A 10 -0.73 8.53 -0.64
N LEU A 11 -0.33 7.51 -1.41
CA LEU A 11 -1.18 6.92 -2.46
C LEU A 11 -2.51 6.42 -1.87
N ARG A 12 -2.46 5.69 -0.75
CA ARG A 12 -3.68 5.24 -0.07
C ARG A 12 -4.58 6.40 0.33
N LYS A 13 -4.02 7.45 0.94
CA LYS A 13 -4.78 8.64 1.35
C LYS A 13 -5.38 9.38 0.16
N ARG A 14 -4.64 9.52 -0.95
CA ARG A 14 -5.12 10.16 -2.19
C ARG A 14 -6.30 9.40 -2.79
N LYS A 15 -6.25 8.06 -2.76
CA LYS A 15 -7.36 7.20 -3.19
C LYS A 15 -8.55 7.19 -2.21
N GLY A 16 -8.39 7.74 -1.00
CA GLY A 16 -9.45 7.81 0.01
C GLY A 16 -9.80 6.48 0.67
N VAL A 17 -8.94 5.46 0.56
CA VAL A 17 -9.23 4.11 1.08
C VAL A 17 -8.59 3.86 2.45
N SER A 18 -9.19 2.97 3.23
CA SER A 18 -8.69 2.60 4.56
C SER A 18 -7.52 1.61 4.47
N GLN A 19 -6.71 1.53 5.53
CA GLN A 19 -5.67 0.48 5.64
C GLN A 19 -6.27 -0.93 5.59
N ALA A 20 -7.49 -1.11 6.11
CA ALA A 20 -8.17 -2.40 6.10
C ALA A 20 -8.58 -2.81 4.69
N ALA A 21 -9.04 -1.86 3.86
CA ALA A 21 -9.44 -2.13 2.47
C ALA A 21 -8.26 -2.59 1.61
N ILE A 22 -7.07 -1.97 1.77
CA ILE A 22 -5.88 -2.44 1.05
C ILE A 22 -5.38 -3.78 1.62
N ALA A 23 -5.44 -3.96 2.94
CA ALA A 23 -5.06 -5.23 3.55
C ALA A 23 -5.94 -6.39 3.05
N GLU A 24 -7.25 -6.16 2.91
CA GLU A 24 -8.21 -7.11 2.34
C GLU A 24 -7.87 -7.45 0.88
N TYR A 25 -7.59 -6.43 0.05
CA TYR A 25 -7.16 -6.63 -1.34
C TYR A 25 -5.87 -7.46 -1.45
N LEU A 26 -4.91 -7.22 -0.54
CA LEU A 26 -3.63 -7.95 -0.49
C LEU A 26 -3.74 -9.32 0.20
N GLY A 27 -4.90 -9.67 0.77
CA GLY A 27 -5.06 -10.92 1.54
C GLY A 27 -4.24 -10.97 2.83
N ILE A 28 -3.93 -9.83 3.43
CA ILE A 28 -3.12 -9.72 4.67
C ILE A 28 -3.91 -9.05 5.80
N THR A 29 -3.35 -9.04 7.00
CA THR A 29 -3.95 -8.32 8.13
C THR A 29 -3.73 -6.81 8.01
N LYS A 30 -4.66 -6.02 8.57
CA LYS A 30 -4.48 -4.56 8.72
C LYS A 30 -3.17 -4.22 9.43
N GLN A 31 -2.79 -5.00 10.46
CA GLN A 31 -1.53 -4.75 11.16
C GLN A 31 -0.33 -4.93 10.22
N ALA A 32 -0.31 -5.98 9.40
CA ALA A 32 0.77 -6.20 8.42
C ALA A 32 0.91 -5.02 7.46
N TYR A 33 -0.21 -4.52 6.92
CA TYR A 33 -0.21 -3.35 6.06
C TYR A 33 0.29 -2.08 6.78
N SER A 34 -0.12 -1.87 8.03
CA SER A 34 0.37 -0.73 8.83
C SER A 34 1.89 -0.78 9.09
N LEU A 35 2.50 -1.97 9.12
CA LEU A 35 3.96 -2.10 9.25
C LEU A 35 4.67 -1.65 7.98
N TYR A 36 4.05 -1.82 6.81
CA TYR A 36 4.56 -1.28 5.55
C TYR A 36 4.53 0.24 5.56
N GLU A 37 3.42 0.87 5.94
CA GLU A 37 3.31 2.35 6.00
C GLU A 37 4.21 3.00 7.06
N THR A 38 4.68 2.22 8.04
CA THR A 38 5.61 2.71 9.08
C THR A 38 7.06 2.34 8.81
N GLY A 39 7.34 1.60 7.71
CA GLY A 39 8.68 1.13 7.37
C GLY A 39 9.24 0.08 8.34
N LYS A 40 8.42 -0.49 9.22
CA LYS A 40 8.82 -1.54 10.17
C LYS A 40 8.90 -2.92 9.52
N ARG A 41 8.27 -3.08 8.36
CA ARG A 41 8.31 -4.29 7.55
C ARG A 41 8.35 -3.88 6.08
N GLU A 42 9.07 -4.64 5.28
CA GLU A 42 9.03 -4.50 3.83
C GLU A 42 8.03 -5.53 3.24
N PRO A 43 7.21 -5.13 2.25
CA PRO A 43 6.42 -6.07 1.48
C PRO A 43 7.32 -6.92 0.59
N ASP A 44 6.88 -8.16 0.32
CA ASP A 44 7.56 -9.02 -0.64
C ASP A 44 7.28 -8.57 -2.09
N PHE A 45 7.95 -9.22 -3.04
CA PHE A 45 7.84 -8.89 -4.45
C PHE A 45 6.40 -9.01 -4.99
N GLU A 46 5.65 -10.03 -4.55
CA GLU A 46 4.27 -10.23 -4.97
C GLU A 46 3.35 -9.12 -4.44
N THR A 47 3.50 -8.77 -3.17
CA THR A 47 2.78 -7.66 -2.53
C THR A 47 3.11 -6.33 -3.23
N LEU A 48 4.39 -6.11 -3.58
CA LEU A 48 4.81 -4.93 -4.33
C LEU A 48 4.13 -4.85 -5.71
N LEU A 49 4.03 -5.97 -6.42
CA LEU A 49 3.36 -6.04 -7.72
C LEU A 49 1.86 -5.76 -7.58
N GLN A 50 1.21 -6.31 -6.56
CA GLN A 50 -0.21 -6.06 -6.28
C GLN A 50 -0.49 -4.61 -5.90
N LEU A 51 0.38 -4.01 -5.07
CA LEU A 51 0.31 -2.59 -4.71
C LEU A 51 0.51 -1.69 -5.92
N ALA A 52 1.49 -2.00 -6.78
CA ALA A 52 1.69 -1.28 -8.03
C ALA A 52 0.41 -1.33 -8.89
N LYS A 53 -0.14 -2.52 -9.17
CA LYS A 53 -1.40 -2.67 -9.93
C LYS A 53 -2.57 -1.90 -9.32
N TYR A 54 -2.70 -1.95 -7.99
CA TYR A 54 -3.80 -1.30 -7.27
C TYR A 54 -3.76 0.24 -7.38
N PHE A 55 -2.56 0.82 -7.39
CA PHE A 55 -2.36 2.27 -7.45
C PHE A 55 -2.09 2.81 -8.87
N ASP A 56 -1.61 2.00 -9.80
CA ASP A 56 -1.34 2.38 -11.19
C ASP A 56 -2.64 2.54 -12.01
N THR A 57 -3.70 1.82 -11.62
CA THR A 57 -5.06 2.00 -12.19
C THR A 57 -5.62 3.42 -11.98
N ASP A 58 -5.07 4.22 -11.04
CA ASP A 58 -5.49 5.61 -10.83
C ASP A 58 -4.70 6.62 -11.69
N ALA A 59 -3.69 6.19 -12.46
CA ALA A 59 -2.89 7.08 -13.32
C ALA A 59 -3.57 7.44 -14.65
N ASP A 60 -4.67 6.76 -14.99
CA ASP A 60 -5.47 6.95 -16.21
C ASP A 60 -6.73 7.81 -15.99
N SER A 61 -6.65 8.89 -15.20
CA SER A 61 -7.78 9.83 -14.99
C SER A 61 -7.36 11.29 -15.07
#